data_AF-A0A1F8SK49-F1
#
_entry.id   AF-A0A1F8SK49-F1
#
_cell.length_a   1.000
_cell.length_b   1.000
_cell.length_c   1.000
_cell.angle_alpha   90.00
_cell.angle_beta   90.00
_cell.angle_gamma   90.00
#
_symmetry.space_group_name_H-M   'P 1'
#
loop_
_entity.id
_entity.type
_entity.pdbx_description
1 polymer ?
#
loop_
_entity_poly.entity_id
_entity_poly.type
_entity_poly.pdbx_seq_one_letter_code
_entity_poly.pdbx_strand_id
1 'polypeptide(L)'
;MSRSTKFMIAILLGAVAGLFYGWVVNPVEYVDIAPESLRVDYKTDYVLMIGEAYQVDHDLGLAVRRLAVLGSSAPTDIVANALSYALQHEYASQDLSLLQLLGESLLTWNPNMEVPTP
;
A
#
# COMPACT_ATOMS: atom_id res chain seq x y z
N MET A 1 23.24 20.91 49.59
CA MET A 1 23.09 20.26 48.26
C MET A 1 24.48 19.89 47.74
N SER A 2 24.84 18.61 47.69
CA SER A 2 26.17 18.20 47.19
C SER A 2 26.28 18.50 45.67
N ARG A 3 27.49 18.77 45.17
CA ARG A 3 27.72 19.03 43.73
C ARG A 3 27.15 17.91 42.85
N SER A 4 27.23 16.67 43.32
CA SER A 4 26.70 15.48 42.64
C SER A 4 25.18 15.47 42.52
N THR A 5 24.45 15.94 43.54
CA THR A 5 22.97 16.02 43.47
C THR A 5 22.53 16.98 42.35
N LYS A 6 23.19 18.14 42.22
CA LYS A 6 22.88 19.12 41.16
C LYS A 6 23.17 18.54 39.78
N PHE A 7 24.27 17.81 39.66
CA PHE A 7 24.65 17.12 38.42
C PHE A 7 23.59 16.07 38.01
N MET A 8 23.12 15.27 38.96
CA MET A 8 22.11 14.23 38.71
C MET A 8 20.75 14.84 38.32
N ILE A 9 20.36 15.95 38.94
CA ILE A 9 19.13 16.69 38.58
C ILE A 9 19.23 17.22 37.14
N ALA A 10 20.37 17.77 36.74
CA ALA A 10 20.56 18.30 35.38
C ALA A 10 20.45 17.19 34.32
N ILE A 11 21.04 16.01 34.58
CA ILE A 11 20.90 14.84 33.69
C ILE A 11 19.45 14.40 33.60
N LEU A 12 18.76 14.31 34.74
CA LEU A 12 17.38 13.84 34.77
C LEU A 12 16.46 14.80 34.01
N LEU A 13 16.66 16.11 34.16
CA LEU A 13 15.95 17.14 33.41
C LEU A 13 16.20 17.03 31.90
N GLY A 14 17.45 16.82 31.48
CA GLY A 14 17.79 16.63 30.08
C GLY A 14 17.16 15.37 29.48
N ALA A 15 17.18 14.26 30.21
CA ALA A 15 16.58 13.00 29.77
C ALA A 15 15.06 13.12 29.62
N VAL A 16 14.38 13.73 30.59
CA VAL A 16 12.93 13.96 30.53
C VAL A 16 12.58 14.90 29.39
N ALA A 17 13.33 15.99 29.21
CA ALA A 17 13.09 16.93 28.12
C ALA A 17 13.31 16.30 26.74
N GLY A 18 14.37 15.51 26.56
CA GLY A 18 14.65 14.81 25.31
C GLY A 18 13.59 13.77 24.96
N LEU A 19 13.13 13.00 25.94
CA LEU A 19 12.05 12.02 25.74
C LEU A 19 10.72 12.70 25.41
N PHE A 20 10.38 13.77 26.13
CA PHE A 20 9.17 14.55 25.85
C PHE A 20 9.19 15.13 24.44
N TYR A 21 10.33 15.67 24.01
CA TYR A 21 10.49 16.21 22.66
C TYR A 21 10.32 15.13 21.58
N GLY A 22 10.97 13.98 21.74
CA GLY A 22 10.89 12.88 20.76
C GLY A 22 9.53 12.20 20.68
N TRP A 23 8.69 12.27 21.73
CA TRP A 23 7.37 11.63 21.72
C TRP A 23 6.24 12.61 21.40
N VAL A 24 6.28 13.83 21.95
CA VAL A 24 5.14 14.77 21.87
C VAL A 24 5.34 15.81 20.77
N VAL A 25 6.57 16.28 20.55
CA VAL A 25 6.83 17.38 19.60
C VAL A 25 7.09 16.85 18.20
N ASN A 26 7.86 15.76 18.07
CA ASN A 26 8.14 15.13 16.79
C ASN A 26 8.04 13.61 16.93
N PRO A 27 6.82 13.06 17.08
CA PRO A 27 6.64 11.61 17.13
C PRO A 27 7.22 10.98 15.86
N VAL A 28 7.65 9.73 15.96
CA VAL A 28 8.05 8.97 14.77
C VAL A 28 6.84 8.84 13.84
N GLU A 29 6.86 9.57 12.74
CA GLU A 29 5.94 9.35 11.64
C GLU A 29 6.55 8.22 10.79
N TYR A 30 5.82 7.11 10.66
CA TYR A 30 6.16 6.07 9.69
C TYR A 30 5.85 6.60 8.29
N VAL A 31 6.72 7.47 7.79
CA VAL A 31 6.76 7.86 6.38
C VAL A 31 7.55 6.78 5.65
N ASP A 32 7.10 6.38 4.46
CA ASP A 32 7.68 5.28 3.63
C ASP A 32 7.25 3.86 4.02
N ILE A 33 6.01 3.68 4.48
CA ILE A 33 5.42 2.35 4.57
C ILE A 33 5.25 1.77 3.15
N ALA A 34 5.81 0.58 2.92
CA ALA A 34 5.75 -0.08 1.61
C ALA A 34 4.29 -0.25 1.16
N PRO A 35 3.97 -0.19 -0.16
CA PRO A 35 2.59 -0.23 -0.65
C PRO A 35 1.79 -1.49 -0.23
N GLU A 36 2.49 -2.55 0.12
CA GLU A 36 1.94 -3.77 0.74
C GLU A 36 1.29 -3.53 2.12
N SER A 37 1.61 -2.44 2.82
CA SER A 37 1.04 -2.09 4.12
C SER A 37 -0.22 -1.21 4.02
N LEU A 38 -0.65 -0.84 2.80
CA LEU A 38 -1.91 -0.12 2.62
C LEU A 38 -3.07 -0.92 3.21
N ARG A 39 -4.01 -0.19 3.80
CA ARG A 39 -5.30 -0.75 4.20
C ARG A 39 -6.03 -1.29 2.97
N VAL A 40 -6.91 -2.27 3.20
CA VAL A 40 -7.61 -3.00 2.14
C VAL A 40 -8.51 -2.10 1.27
N ASP A 41 -9.06 -1.02 1.82
CA ASP A 41 -9.79 0.02 1.08
C ASP A 41 -8.89 0.66 0.00
N TYR A 42 -7.76 1.24 0.42
CA TYR A 42 -6.87 1.90 -0.53
C TYR A 42 -6.18 0.93 -1.51
N LYS A 43 -5.95 -0.32 -1.09
CA LYS A 43 -5.50 -1.37 -2.03
C LYS A 43 -6.55 -1.63 -3.10
N THR A 44 -7.82 -1.70 -2.71
CA THR A 44 -8.92 -1.92 -3.66
C THR A 44 -9.04 -0.77 -4.64
N ASP A 45 -8.94 0.47 -4.16
CA ASP A 45 -8.99 1.66 -5.01
C ASP A 45 -7.79 1.71 -5.99
N TYR A 46 -6.60 1.30 -5.54
CA TYR A 46 -5.44 1.19 -6.42
C TYR A 46 -5.62 0.11 -7.51
N VAL A 47 -6.19 -1.04 -7.15
CA VAL A 47 -6.51 -2.09 -8.13
C VAL A 47 -7.58 -1.61 -9.13
N LEU A 48 -8.57 -0.83 -8.68
CA LEU A 48 -9.57 -0.23 -9.55
C LEU A 48 -8.93 0.73 -10.56
N MET A 49 -8.03 1.62 -10.11
CA MET A 49 -7.27 2.51 -11.03
C MET A 49 -6.46 1.72 -12.06
N ILE A 50 -5.91 0.56 -11.68
CA ILE A 50 -5.24 -0.33 -12.63
C ILE A 50 -6.23 -0.92 -13.64
N GLY A 51 -7.41 -1.33 -13.19
CA GLY A 51 -8.47 -1.83 -14.07
C GLY A 51 -8.97 -0.78 -15.08
N GLU A 52 -9.13 0.46 -14.63
CA GLU A 52 -9.46 1.60 -15.50
C GLU A 52 -8.36 1.87 -16.52
N ALA A 53 -7.10 1.91 -16.08
CA ALA A 53 -5.97 2.09 -16.98
C ALA A 53 -5.88 0.95 -18.00
N TYR A 54 -6.07 -0.31 -17.56
CA TYR A 54 -6.09 -1.49 -18.43
C TYR A 54 -7.20 -1.43 -19.49
N GLN A 55 -8.37 -0.89 -19.13
CA GLN A 55 -9.45 -0.71 -20.10
C GLN A 55 -9.08 0.27 -21.22
N VAL A 56 -8.18 1.23 -20.94
CA VAL A 56 -7.74 2.23 -21.92
C VAL A 56 -6.49 1.78 -22.69
N ASP A 57 -5.50 1.23 -21.99
CA ASP A 57 -4.20 0.87 -22.56
C ASP A 57 -4.17 -0.56 -23.16
N HIS A 58 -5.08 -1.44 -22.71
CA HIS A 58 -5.14 -2.87 -23.04
C HIS A 58 -3.81 -3.62 -22.83
N ASP A 59 -2.90 -3.08 -22.02
CA ASP A 59 -1.61 -3.68 -21.71
C ASP A 59 -1.70 -4.46 -20.39
N LEU A 60 -2.04 -5.75 -20.54
CA LEU A 60 -2.18 -6.65 -19.39
C LEU A 60 -0.84 -6.85 -18.65
N GLY A 61 0.27 -6.75 -19.37
CA GLY A 61 1.61 -6.83 -18.82
C GLY A 61 1.94 -5.67 -17.90
N LEU A 62 1.60 -4.46 -18.35
CA LEU A 62 1.70 -3.25 -17.55
C LEU A 62 0.79 -3.29 -16.33
N ALA A 63 -0.44 -3.80 -16.48
CA ALA A 63 -1.34 -3.99 -15.36
C ALA A 63 -0.73 -4.94 -14.30
N VAL A 64 -0.13 -6.06 -14.72
CA VAL A 64 0.56 -6.98 -13.80
C VAL A 64 1.74 -6.32 -13.11
N ARG A 65 2.58 -5.58 -13.84
CA ARG A 65 3.70 -4.82 -13.25
C ARG A 65 3.22 -3.83 -12.19
N ARG A 66 2.11 -3.14 -12.44
CA ARG A 66 1.49 -2.21 -11.48
C ARG A 66 0.92 -2.92 -10.25
N LEU A 67 0.30 -4.10 -10.44
CA LEU A 67 -0.23 -4.93 -9.35
C LEU A 67 0.89 -5.47 -8.45
N ALA A 68 2.04 -5.81 -9.00
CA ALA A 68 3.20 -6.31 -8.25
C ALA A 68 3.73 -5.32 -7.20
N VAL A 69 3.38 -4.03 -7.30
CA VAL A 69 3.71 -3.02 -6.28
C VAL A 69 2.99 -3.29 -4.96
N LEU A 70 1.82 -3.92 -4.98
CA LEU A 70 1.02 -4.21 -3.78
C LEU A 70 1.53 -5.39 -2.94
N GLY A 71 2.57 -6.10 -3.41
CA GLY A 71 3.21 -7.19 -2.68
C GLY A 71 3.54 -8.39 -3.56
N SER A 72 3.87 -9.50 -2.91
CA SER A 72 4.33 -10.75 -3.56
C SER A 72 3.21 -11.74 -3.92
N SER A 73 1.95 -11.40 -3.65
CA SER A 73 0.80 -12.24 -4.02
C SER A 73 0.63 -12.31 -5.54
N ALA A 74 -0.02 -13.38 -6.01
CA ALA A 74 -0.33 -13.49 -7.43
C ALA A 74 -1.26 -12.34 -7.86
N PRO A 75 -1.09 -11.75 -9.06
CA PRO A 75 -1.95 -10.68 -9.55
C PRO A 75 -3.44 -11.02 -9.51
N THR A 76 -3.77 -12.29 -9.80
CA THR A 76 -5.14 -12.83 -9.70
C THR A 76 -5.70 -12.75 -8.28
N ASP A 77 -4.90 -13.07 -7.27
CA ASP A 77 -5.31 -13.05 -5.87
C ASP A 77 -5.52 -11.61 -5.38
N ILE A 78 -4.65 -10.69 -5.82
CA ILE A 78 -4.77 -9.26 -5.52
C ILE A 78 -6.11 -8.72 -6.04
N VAL A 79 -6.44 -9.01 -7.30
CA VAL A 79 -7.71 -8.57 -7.90
C VAL A 79 -8.92 -9.28 -7.29
N ALA A 80 -8.83 -10.58 -6.98
CA ALA A 80 -9.90 -11.32 -6.32
C ALA A 80 -10.22 -10.76 -4.92
N ASN A 81 -9.19 -10.38 -4.16
CA ASN A 81 -9.35 -9.73 -2.86
C ASN A 81 -9.99 -8.35 -2.99
N ALA A 82 -9.55 -7.55 -3.96
CA ALA A 82 -10.14 -6.24 -4.26
C ALA A 82 -11.62 -6.35 -4.65
N LEU A 83 -11.96 -7.30 -5.54
CA LEU A 83 -13.35 -7.56 -5.94
C LEU A 83 -14.22 -8.00 -4.75
N SER A 84 -13.68 -8.89 -3.91
CA SER A 84 -14.38 -9.36 -2.70
C SER A 84 -14.64 -8.22 -1.70
N TYR A 85 -13.69 -7.29 -1.57
CA TYR A 85 -13.84 -6.10 -0.73
C TYR A 85 -14.88 -5.14 -1.32
N ALA A 86 -14.80 -4.88 -2.63
CA ALA A 86 -15.70 -3.98 -3.34
C ALA A 86 -17.17 -4.44 -3.27
N LEU A 87 -17.42 -5.75 -3.37
CA LEU A 87 -18.75 -6.35 -3.21
C LEU A 87 -19.33 -6.15 -1.80
N GLN A 88 -18.48 -6.12 -0.77
CA GLN A 88 -18.92 -5.92 0.63
C GLN A 88 -19.17 -4.45 0.96
N HIS A 89 -18.63 -3.52 0.18
CA HIS A 89 -18.65 -2.08 0.45
C HIS A 89 -19.45 -1.28 -0.59
N GLU A 90 -20.35 -1.95 -1.32
CA GLU A 90 -21.32 -1.32 -2.24
C GLU A 90 -20.68 -0.43 -3.32
N TYR A 91 -19.54 -0.84 -3.87
CA TYR A 91 -18.91 -0.14 -5.01
C TYR A 91 -19.86 -0.08 -6.21
N ALA A 92 -19.65 0.91 -7.09
CA ALA A 92 -20.51 1.08 -8.25
C ALA A 92 -20.44 -0.15 -9.18
N SER A 93 -21.56 -0.49 -9.83
CA SER A 93 -21.64 -1.64 -10.73
C SER A 93 -20.61 -1.58 -11.86
N GLN A 94 -20.26 -0.37 -12.31
CA GLN A 94 -19.23 -0.13 -13.31
C GLN A 94 -17.84 -0.52 -12.78
N ASP A 95 -17.51 -0.15 -11.56
CA ASP A 95 -16.21 -0.45 -10.93
C ASP A 95 -16.06 -1.96 -10.71
N LEU A 96 -17.14 -2.63 -10.27
CA LEU A 96 -17.17 -4.08 -10.14
C LEU A 96 -16.91 -4.76 -11.49
N SER A 97 -17.46 -4.23 -12.59
CA SER A 97 -17.23 -4.78 -13.93
C SER A 97 -15.78 -4.61 -14.40
N LEU A 98 -15.12 -3.51 -14.03
CA LEU A 98 -13.71 -3.27 -14.33
C LEU A 98 -12.80 -4.25 -13.58
N LEU A 99 -13.05 -4.43 -12.28
CA LEU A 99 -12.31 -5.39 -11.46
C LEU A 99 -12.51 -6.83 -11.97
N GLN A 100 -13.75 -7.19 -12.33
CA GLN A 100 -14.04 -8.51 -12.89
C GLN A 100 -13.35 -8.71 -14.24
N LEU A 101 -13.43 -7.75 -15.15
CA LEU A 101 -12.77 -7.81 -16.45
C LEU A 101 -11.25 -7.97 -16.31
N LEU A 102 -10.63 -7.18 -15.42
CA LEU A 102 -9.20 -7.31 -15.14
C LEU A 102 -8.87 -8.72 -14.58
N GLY A 103 -9.67 -9.23 -13.65
CA GLY A 103 -9.50 -10.57 -13.08
C GLY A 103 -9.61 -11.68 -14.13
N GLU A 104 -10.59 -11.59 -15.03
CA GLU A 104 -10.77 -12.55 -16.12
C GLU A 104 -9.60 -12.52 -17.12
N SER A 105 -9.14 -11.31 -17.50
CA SER A 105 -7.98 -11.16 -18.38
C SER A 105 -6.72 -11.78 -17.76
N LEU A 106 -6.49 -11.60 -16.46
CA LEU A 106 -5.34 -12.17 -15.75
C LEU A 106 -5.31 -13.70 -15.77
N LEU A 107 -6.44 -14.39 -15.85
CA LEU A 107 -6.48 -15.86 -15.97
C LEU A 107 -5.86 -16.35 -17.29
N THR A 108 -5.88 -15.50 -18.33
CA THR A 108 -5.30 -15.80 -19.64
C THR A 108 -3.87 -15.28 -19.79
N TRP A 109 -3.39 -14.50 -18.83
CA TRP A 109 -2.06 -13.89 -18.89
C TRP A 109 -0.97 -14.95 -18.77
N ASN A 110 0.00 -14.89 -19.69
CA ASN A 110 1.18 -15.75 -19.67
C ASN A 110 2.43 -14.87 -19.80
N PRO A 111 3.28 -14.77 -18.75
CA PRO A 111 4.47 -13.92 -18.77
C PRO A 111 5.47 -14.28 -19.87
N ASN A 112 5.47 -15.55 -20.32
CA ASN A 112 6.38 -16.01 -21.38
C ASN A 112 5.98 -15.54 -22.77
N MET A 113 4.75 -15.06 -22.95
CA MET A 113 4.26 -14.51 -24.21
C MET A 113 4.46 -12.99 -24.31
N GLU A 114 4.98 -12.36 -23.25
CA GLU A 114 5.19 -10.93 -23.20
C GLU A 114 6.51 -10.56 -23.87
N VAL A 115 6.44 -9.73 -24.91
CA VAL A 115 7.63 -9.22 -25.59
C VAL A 115 8.30 -8.23 -24.63
N PRO A 116 9.58 -8.41 -24.27
CA PRO A 116 10.28 -7.46 -23.40
C PRO A 116 10.22 -6.05 -24.00
N THR A 117 9.56 -5.14 -23.31
CA THR A 117 9.57 -3.72 -23.67
C THR A 117 10.98 -3.18 -23.37
N PRO A 118 11.68 -2.58 -24.36
CA PRO A 118 13.04 -2.06 -24.20
C PRO A 118 13.14 -0.90 -23.22
#